data_AF-A0A822J6M4-F1
#
_entry.id   AF-A0A822J6M4-F1
#
_cell.length_a   1.000
_cell.length_b   1.000
_cell.length_c   1.000
_cell.angle_alpha   90.00
_cell.angle_beta   90.00
_cell.angle_gamma   90.00
#
_symmetry.space_group_name_H-M   'P 1'
#
loop_
_entity.id
_entity.type
_entity.pdbx_description
1 polymer ?
#
loop_
_entity_poly.entity_id
_entity_poly.type
_entity_poly.pdbx_seq_one_letter_code
_entity_poly.pdbx_strand_id
1 'polypeptide(L)'
;MKLISLYPAAPFRLDLTVWALRRRANNIVDRWDEKTYRRVLPLDGRAVDIAVMQTGPQDDPELNIEAASSGLSPEDESAIAAIVERTLGTGQDLFEFYRFASEDAQLSQLAQRYRGLKPPRFPTLFEAVINGIASQQITLTLGIILLNRLATDFGNNETLPGNLRSAGIGYTHMAGLGGLRHARKDSPNMGWHNSSFRGFADYMQTEEFEKNLEELIHLAESEQIALMCAEALPWRCHRSLIADALWVRDIRVEHIMSMNRRSPHTLTPFGQVNGLSITYPPDAESKNQLKSI
;
A
#
# COMPACT_ATOMS: atom_id res chain seq x y z
N MET A 1 1.52 -18.35 16.42
CA MET A 1 2.68 -18.69 15.59
C MET A 1 2.34 -19.93 14.79
N LYS A 2 2.58 -19.92 13.49
CA LYS A 2 2.35 -21.05 12.57
C LYS A 2 3.67 -21.42 11.90
N LEU A 3 3.86 -22.71 11.61
CA LEU A 3 5.04 -23.23 10.94
C LEU A 3 4.62 -23.76 9.56
N ILE A 4 5.31 -23.30 8.51
CA ILE A 4 5.00 -23.64 7.12
C ILE A 4 6.28 -24.15 6.47
N SER A 5 6.21 -25.27 5.76
CA SER A 5 7.35 -25.85 5.04
C SER A 5 7.28 -25.54 3.55
N LEU A 6 8.42 -25.23 2.93
CA LEU A 6 8.58 -25.07 1.48
C LEU A 6 9.75 -25.91 0.98
N TYR A 7 9.64 -26.38 -0.26
CA TYR A 7 10.65 -27.20 -0.93
C TYR A 7 11.11 -26.50 -2.21
N PRO A 8 12.18 -25.68 -2.16
CA PRO A 8 12.67 -24.96 -3.34
C PRO A 8 13.18 -25.90 -4.45
N ALA A 9 13.12 -25.44 -5.69
CA ALA A 9 13.78 -26.09 -6.82
C ALA A 9 15.30 -26.02 -6.64
N ALA A 10 15.96 -27.18 -6.58
CA ALA A 10 17.41 -27.27 -6.45
C ALA A 10 18.15 -26.69 -7.68
N PRO A 11 19.38 -26.15 -7.51
CA PRO A 11 19.98 -25.79 -6.23
C PRO A 11 19.31 -24.54 -5.62
N PHE A 12 19.31 -24.43 -4.30
CA PHE A 12 18.86 -23.24 -3.58
C PHE A 12 19.76 -22.89 -2.39
N ARG A 13 20.09 -21.61 -2.28
CA ARG A 13 20.88 -21.03 -1.19
C ARG A 13 20.17 -19.79 -0.65
N LEU A 14 19.60 -19.94 0.55
CA LEU A 14 18.87 -18.86 1.24
C LEU A 14 19.77 -17.67 1.50
N ASP A 15 20.98 -17.89 2.01
CA ASP A 15 21.97 -16.86 2.34
C ASP A 15 22.33 -16.00 1.13
N LEU A 16 22.57 -16.61 -0.03
CA LEU A 16 22.85 -15.89 -1.28
C LEU A 16 21.63 -15.11 -1.77
N THR A 17 20.45 -15.75 -1.76
CA THR A 17 19.20 -15.14 -2.26
C THR A 17 18.80 -13.94 -1.40
N VAL A 18 18.91 -14.07 -0.08
CA VAL A 18 18.66 -13.00 0.88
C VAL A 18 19.73 -11.92 0.79
N TRP A 19 21.00 -12.27 0.55
CA TRP A 19 22.05 -11.30 0.30
C TRP A 19 21.73 -10.40 -0.91
N ALA A 20 21.25 -11.00 -2.00
CA ALA A 20 20.83 -10.26 -3.19
C ALA A 20 19.60 -9.39 -2.93
N LEU A 21 18.59 -9.90 -2.19
CA LEU A 21 17.37 -9.16 -1.85
C LEU A 21 17.64 -7.98 -0.90
N ARG A 22 18.37 -8.25 0.20
CA ARG A 22 18.66 -7.25 1.24
C ARG A 22 19.52 -6.11 0.72
N ARG A 23 20.41 -6.39 -0.25
CA ARG A 23 21.36 -5.48 -0.92
C ARG A 23 22.42 -4.84 -0.01
N ARG A 24 22.06 -4.45 1.21
CA ARG A 24 22.95 -3.90 2.25
C ARG A 24 22.58 -4.45 3.62
N ALA A 25 23.58 -4.59 4.49
CA ALA A 25 23.40 -5.15 5.83
C ALA A 25 22.58 -4.25 6.77
N ASN A 26 22.52 -2.94 6.49
CA ASN A 26 21.72 -1.99 7.25
C ASN A 26 20.26 -1.88 6.77
N ASN A 27 19.81 -2.70 5.81
CA ASN A 27 18.41 -2.73 5.41
C ASN A 27 17.56 -3.32 6.56
N ILE A 28 16.62 -2.54 7.09
CA ILE A 28 15.80 -2.96 8.24
C ILE A 28 14.55 -3.75 7.82
N VAL A 29 14.18 -3.69 6.54
CA VAL A 29 13.01 -4.38 6.00
C VAL A 29 13.34 -5.87 5.75
N ASP A 30 14.47 -6.12 5.09
CA ASP A 30 14.97 -7.46 4.78
C ASP A 30 16.15 -7.80 5.71
N ARG A 31 15.87 -8.42 6.85
CA ARG A 31 16.86 -8.68 7.91
C ARG A 31 17.46 -10.08 7.77
N TRP A 32 18.75 -10.21 8.04
CA TRP A 32 19.48 -11.48 7.98
C TRP A 32 20.52 -11.56 9.09
N ASP A 33 20.44 -12.60 9.91
CA ASP A 33 21.34 -12.84 11.05
C ASP A 33 22.34 -13.99 10.81
N GLU A 34 22.65 -14.27 9.53
CA GLU A 34 23.50 -15.40 9.06
C GLU A 34 22.80 -16.75 9.01
N LYS A 35 21.64 -16.89 9.63
CA LYS A 35 20.87 -18.15 9.65
C LYS A 35 19.42 -17.97 9.23
N THR A 36 18.82 -16.87 9.65
CA THR A 36 17.39 -16.61 9.56
C THR A 36 17.15 -15.30 8.81
N TYR A 37 16.28 -15.39 7.80
CA TYR A 37 15.75 -14.25 7.09
C TYR A 37 14.47 -13.77 7.77
N ARG A 38 14.40 -12.50 8.16
CA ARG A 38 13.22 -11.94 8.84
C ARG A 38 12.69 -10.73 8.10
N ARG A 39 11.37 -10.67 7.96
CA ARG A 39 10.67 -9.49 7.44
C ARG A 39 9.23 -9.45 7.92
N VAL A 40 8.60 -8.29 7.76
CA VAL A 40 7.15 -8.15 7.89
C VAL A 40 6.52 -8.26 6.49
N LEU A 41 5.40 -8.98 6.39
CA LEU A 41 4.57 -9.08 5.19
C LEU A 41 3.23 -8.38 5.41
N PRO A 42 2.75 -7.58 4.43
CA PRO A 42 1.37 -7.14 4.40
C PRO A 42 0.47 -8.28 3.89
N LEU A 43 -0.45 -8.75 4.72
CA LEU A 43 -1.45 -9.77 4.37
C LEU A 43 -2.84 -9.28 4.75
N ASP A 44 -3.67 -8.95 3.74
CA ASP A 44 -5.04 -8.45 3.93
C ASP A 44 -5.15 -7.30 4.94
N GLY A 45 -4.22 -6.34 4.86
CA GLY A 45 -4.17 -5.19 5.77
C GLY A 45 -3.58 -5.47 7.15
N ARG A 46 -3.19 -6.71 7.44
CA ARG A 46 -2.46 -7.10 8.66
C ARG A 46 -0.96 -7.16 8.41
N ALA A 47 -0.19 -6.84 9.43
CA ALA A 47 1.25 -7.11 9.46
C ALA A 47 1.48 -8.53 9.98
N VAL A 48 2.29 -9.32 9.25
CA VAL A 48 2.71 -10.65 9.66
C VAL A 48 4.23 -10.69 9.71
N ASP A 49 4.83 -10.89 10.89
CA ASP A 49 6.27 -11.14 11.00
C ASP A 49 6.55 -12.57 10.54
N ILE A 50 7.50 -12.73 9.63
CA ILE A 50 7.98 -14.02 9.16
C ILE A 50 9.46 -14.21 9.46
N ALA A 51 9.82 -15.43 9.78
CA ALA A 51 11.20 -15.90 9.88
C ALA A 51 11.38 -17.14 9.00
N VAL A 52 12.30 -17.07 8.03
CA VAL A 52 12.59 -18.15 7.09
C VAL A 52 13.96 -18.71 7.37
N MET A 53 14.05 -20.03 7.51
CA MET A 53 15.28 -20.78 7.74
C MET A 53 15.40 -21.87 6.68
N GLN A 54 16.60 -22.08 6.16
CA GLN A 54 16.91 -23.25 5.35
C GLN A 54 17.37 -24.39 6.26
N THR A 55 16.67 -25.51 6.21
CA THR A 55 16.96 -26.73 6.98
C THR A 55 17.65 -27.79 6.12
N GLY A 56 17.32 -27.85 4.82
CA GLY A 56 17.92 -28.80 3.87
C GLY A 56 19.21 -28.27 3.18
N PRO A 57 20.07 -29.17 2.66
CA PRO A 57 21.25 -28.79 1.89
C PRO A 57 20.88 -28.10 0.57
N GLN A 58 21.84 -27.47 -0.11
CA GLN A 58 21.53 -26.67 -1.30
C GLN A 58 20.95 -27.47 -2.48
N ASP A 59 21.36 -28.73 -2.64
CA ASP A 59 20.94 -29.59 -3.76
C ASP A 59 19.70 -30.44 -3.42
N ASP A 60 19.22 -30.37 -2.16
CA ASP A 60 17.94 -30.93 -1.70
C ASP A 60 17.35 -29.98 -0.63
N PRO A 61 16.94 -28.77 -1.03
CA PRO A 61 16.63 -27.70 -0.10
C PRO A 61 15.25 -27.87 0.54
N GLU A 62 15.18 -27.55 1.82
CA GLU A 62 13.95 -27.42 2.59
C GLU A 62 14.01 -26.10 3.36
N LEU A 63 12.89 -25.37 3.38
CA LEU A 63 12.72 -24.14 4.16
C LEU A 63 11.61 -24.30 5.17
N ASN A 64 11.84 -23.79 6.38
CA ASN A 64 10.82 -23.59 7.39
C ASN A 64 10.53 -22.09 7.52
N ILE A 65 9.25 -21.74 7.53
CA ILE A 65 8.74 -20.39 7.72
C ILE A 65 7.95 -20.37 9.03
N GLU A 66 8.43 -19.60 9.99
CA GLU A 66 7.65 -19.24 11.17
C GLU A 66 6.88 -17.95 10.86
N ALA A 67 5.56 -17.98 11.02
CA ALA A 67 4.69 -16.82 10.85
C ALA A 67 4.04 -16.43 12.18
N ALA A 68 4.22 -15.17 12.58
CA ALA A 68 3.69 -14.59 13.80
C ALA A 68 2.68 -13.49 13.49
N SER A 69 1.40 -13.82 13.66
CA SER A 69 0.26 -12.88 13.71
C SER A 69 -0.90 -13.55 14.44
N SER A 70 -1.85 -12.76 14.97
CA SER A 70 -3.03 -13.27 15.66
C SER A 70 -4.06 -13.83 14.67
N GLY A 71 -4.54 -15.05 14.92
CA GLY A 71 -5.67 -15.62 14.17
C GLY A 71 -5.36 -16.04 12.73
N LEU A 72 -4.13 -16.47 12.43
CA LEU A 72 -3.76 -16.98 11.10
C LEU A 72 -4.58 -18.22 10.73
N SER A 73 -5.31 -18.14 9.60
CA SER A 73 -6.06 -19.26 9.03
C SER A 73 -5.18 -20.14 8.10
N PRO A 74 -5.64 -21.33 7.69
CA PRO A 74 -4.94 -22.13 6.66
C PRO A 74 -4.80 -21.42 5.30
N GLU A 75 -5.77 -20.57 4.93
CA GLU A 75 -5.69 -19.72 3.74
C GLU A 75 -4.56 -18.68 3.89
N ASP A 76 -4.42 -18.08 5.09
CA ASP A 76 -3.31 -17.17 5.38
C ASP A 76 -1.95 -17.87 5.24
N GLU A 77 -1.84 -19.09 5.77
CA GLU A 77 -0.61 -19.91 5.66
C GLU A 77 -0.25 -20.16 4.19
N SER A 78 -1.24 -20.50 3.36
CA SER A 78 -1.06 -20.70 1.92
C SER A 78 -0.66 -19.42 1.20
N ALA A 79 -1.25 -18.28 1.58
CA ALA A 79 -0.90 -16.97 1.04
C ALA A 79 0.53 -16.54 1.42
N ILE A 80 0.93 -16.76 2.67
CA ILE A 80 2.30 -16.50 3.15
C ILE A 80 3.30 -17.35 2.37
N ALA A 81 3.04 -18.66 2.23
CA ALA A 81 3.85 -19.57 1.43
C ALA A 81 4.04 -19.04 0.00
N ALA A 82 2.95 -18.68 -0.68
CA ALA A 82 2.98 -18.16 -2.04
C ALA A 82 3.74 -16.82 -2.16
N ILE A 83 3.63 -15.94 -1.16
CA ILE A 83 4.39 -14.68 -1.12
C ILE A 83 5.88 -14.97 -0.95
N VAL A 84 6.26 -15.84 -0.01
CA VAL A 84 7.66 -16.21 0.24
C VAL A 84 8.27 -16.90 -0.98
N GLU A 85 7.56 -17.84 -1.59
CA GLU A 85 7.99 -18.52 -2.82
C GLU A 85 8.30 -17.53 -3.94
N ARG A 86 7.40 -16.57 -4.18
CA ARG A 86 7.60 -15.54 -5.21
C ARG A 86 8.75 -14.59 -4.88
N THR A 87 8.88 -14.22 -3.61
CA THR A 87 9.89 -13.26 -3.11
C THR A 87 11.29 -13.85 -3.19
N LEU A 88 11.44 -15.11 -2.78
CA LEU A 88 12.73 -15.82 -2.79
C LEU A 88 12.96 -16.60 -4.09
N GLY A 89 11.99 -16.64 -5.00
CA GLY A 89 12.08 -17.35 -6.27
C GLY A 89 12.27 -18.86 -6.10
N THR A 90 11.70 -19.46 -5.05
CA THR A 90 11.98 -20.86 -4.68
C THR A 90 11.54 -21.83 -5.78
N GLY A 91 10.48 -21.54 -6.52
CA GLY A 91 10.01 -22.36 -7.64
C GLY A 91 10.78 -22.19 -8.96
N GLN A 92 11.77 -21.29 -9.04
CA GLN A 92 12.48 -21.02 -10.29
C GLN A 92 13.52 -22.11 -10.59
N ASP A 93 13.30 -22.92 -11.62
CA ASP A 93 14.35 -23.78 -12.17
C ASP A 93 15.33 -22.95 -13.01
N LEU A 94 16.62 -23.12 -12.73
CA LEU A 94 17.71 -22.40 -13.39
C LEU A 94 18.61 -23.34 -14.20
N PHE A 95 18.20 -24.59 -14.45
CA PHE A 95 18.96 -25.57 -15.22
C PHE A 95 19.47 -25.01 -16.56
N GLU A 96 18.56 -24.44 -17.37
CA GLU A 96 18.92 -23.86 -18.66
C GLU A 96 19.87 -22.66 -18.54
N PHE A 97 19.75 -21.85 -17.48
CA PHE A 97 20.69 -20.77 -17.21
C PHE A 97 22.08 -21.31 -16.89
N TYR A 98 22.20 -22.36 -16.07
CA TYR A 98 23.49 -22.97 -15.75
C TYR A 98 24.13 -23.61 -16.98
N ARG A 99 23.34 -24.27 -17.83
CA ARG A 99 23.81 -24.82 -19.11
C ARG A 99 24.36 -23.71 -20.00
N PHE A 100 23.58 -22.64 -20.22
CA PHE A 100 24.01 -21.47 -20.98
C PHE A 100 25.29 -20.83 -20.40
N ALA A 101 25.33 -20.60 -19.08
CA ALA A 101 26.49 -19.97 -18.44
C ALA A 101 27.75 -20.83 -18.53
N SER A 102 27.63 -22.16 -18.61
CA SER A 102 28.78 -23.06 -18.74
C SER A 102 29.53 -22.94 -20.07
N GLU A 103 28.88 -22.40 -21.10
CA GLU A 103 29.46 -22.19 -22.43
C GLU A 103 30.42 -20.99 -22.49
N ASP A 104 30.37 -20.09 -21.49
CA ASP A 104 31.24 -18.92 -21.37
C ASP A 104 32.10 -19.01 -20.08
N ALA A 105 33.42 -18.84 -20.21
CA ALA A 105 34.34 -19.02 -19.10
C ALA A 105 34.11 -18.04 -17.93
N GLN A 106 33.77 -16.78 -18.22
CA GLN A 106 33.55 -15.76 -17.19
C GLN A 106 32.20 -15.97 -16.49
N LEU A 107 31.15 -16.23 -17.27
CA LEU A 107 29.82 -16.50 -16.73
C LEU A 107 29.80 -17.81 -15.94
N SER A 108 30.49 -18.85 -16.40
CA SER A 108 30.61 -20.13 -15.70
C SER A 108 31.24 -19.96 -14.32
N GLN A 109 32.33 -19.19 -14.22
CA GLN A 109 32.97 -18.89 -12.93
C GLN A 109 32.02 -18.17 -11.97
N LEU A 110 31.26 -17.19 -12.46
CA LEU A 110 30.28 -16.46 -11.66
C LEU A 110 29.10 -17.35 -11.24
N ALA A 111 28.55 -18.15 -12.18
CA ALA A 111 27.43 -19.03 -11.94
C ALA A 111 27.78 -20.14 -10.93
N GLN A 112 29.00 -20.66 -10.97
CA GLN A 112 29.50 -21.62 -9.96
C GLN A 112 29.67 -20.95 -8.60
N ARG A 113 30.25 -19.74 -8.55
CA ARG A 113 30.46 -18.99 -7.30
C ARG A 113 29.15 -18.68 -6.57
N TYR A 114 28.09 -18.42 -7.31
CA TYR A 114 26.76 -18.08 -6.77
C TYR A 114 25.71 -19.17 -7.01
N ARG A 115 26.15 -20.43 -7.18
CA ARG A 115 25.24 -21.55 -7.41
C ARG A 115 24.22 -21.66 -6.28
N GLY A 116 22.94 -21.74 -6.64
CA GLY A 116 21.82 -21.76 -5.70
C GLY A 116 21.21 -20.39 -5.40
N LEU A 117 21.83 -19.29 -5.85
CA LEU A 117 21.18 -17.98 -5.86
C LEU A 117 19.95 -18.02 -6.77
N LYS A 118 18.78 -17.68 -6.24
CA LYS A 118 17.58 -17.42 -7.06
C LYS A 118 17.40 -15.91 -7.27
N PRO A 119 16.82 -15.47 -8.39
CA PRO A 119 16.52 -14.05 -8.62
C PRO A 119 15.36 -13.62 -7.71
N PRO A 120 15.62 -12.83 -6.63
CA PRO A 120 14.58 -12.47 -5.70
C PRO A 120 13.67 -11.38 -6.28
N ARG A 121 12.47 -11.27 -5.73
CA ARG A 121 11.47 -10.24 -6.05
C ARG A 121 11.01 -9.54 -4.78
N PHE A 122 10.29 -8.44 -4.93
CA PHE A 122 9.58 -7.82 -3.81
C PHE A 122 8.17 -8.43 -3.67
N PRO A 123 7.62 -8.54 -2.44
CA PRO A 123 6.29 -9.14 -2.23
C PRO A 123 5.15 -8.42 -2.95
N THR A 124 5.27 -7.10 -3.07
CA THR A 124 4.26 -6.24 -3.70
C THR A 124 4.86 -5.39 -4.82
N LEU A 125 4.02 -5.03 -5.79
CA LEU A 125 4.40 -4.07 -6.83
C LEU A 125 4.76 -2.70 -6.23
N PHE A 126 4.03 -2.29 -5.18
CA PHE A 126 4.30 -1.06 -4.47
C PHE A 126 5.73 -1.04 -3.90
N GLU A 127 6.12 -2.08 -3.15
CA GLU A 127 7.50 -2.20 -2.65
C GLU A 127 8.51 -2.19 -3.79
N ALA A 128 8.24 -2.89 -4.91
CA ALA A 128 9.14 -2.90 -6.05
C ALA A 128 9.37 -1.50 -6.64
N VAL A 129 8.30 -0.73 -6.83
CA VAL A 129 8.36 0.63 -7.37
C VAL A 129 9.07 1.58 -6.41
N ILE A 130 8.73 1.54 -5.12
CA ILE A 130 9.36 2.40 -4.10
C ILE A 130 10.86 2.10 -4.00
N ASN A 131 11.26 0.83 -4.06
CA ASN A 131 12.68 0.45 -4.11
C ASN A 131 13.40 0.98 -5.35
N GLY A 132 12.74 0.92 -6.51
CA GLY A 132 13.25 1.48 -7.76
C GLY A 132 13.45 2.98 -7.68
N ILE A 133 12.44 3.73 -7.20
CA ILE A 133 12.47 5.20 -7.08
C ILE A 133 13.50 5.64 -6.05
N ALA A 134 13.52 5.03 -4.87
CA ALA A 134 14.41 5.45 -3.78
C ALA A 134 15.90 5.33 -4.13
N SER A 135 16.24 4.54 -5.15
CA SER A 135 17.63 4.33 -5.58
C SER A 135 17.98 5.09 -6.86
N GLN A 136 17.09 5.92 -7.38
CA GLN A 136 17.33 6.70 -8.61
C GLN A 136 18.39 7.77 -8.40
N GLN A 137 19.43 7.74 -9.24
CA GLN A 137 20.51 8.74 -9.32
C GLN A 137 21.30 8.95 -8.00
N ILE A 138 21.21 8.00 -7.07
CA ILE A 138 21.93 8.02 -5.79
C ILE A 138 22.61 6.67 -5.52
N THR A 139 23.48 6.63 -4.51
CA THR A 139 24.09 5.36 -4.11
C THR A 139 23.04 4.42 -3.53
N LEU A 140 23.23 3.12 -3.75
CA LEU A 140 22.40 2.08 -3.13
C LEU A 140 22.35 2.22 -1.59
N THR A 141 23.46 2.63 -0.96
CA THR A 141 23.50 2.86 0.49
C THR A 141 22.55 3.98 0.92
N LEU A 142 22.54 5.11 0.20
CA LEU A 142 21.61 6.20 0.51
C LEU A 142 20.16 5.79 0.24
N GLY A 143 19.90 5.06 -0.86
CA GLY A 143 18.57 4.52 -1.15
C GLY A 143 18.03 3.63 -0.03
N ILE A 144 18.85 2.73 0.51
CA ILE A 144 18.48 1.89 1.66
C ILE A 144 18.19 2.74 2.91
N ILE A 145 18.98 3.78 3.19
CA ILE A 145 18.72 4.68 4.33
C ILE A 145 17.36 5.38 4.19
N LEU A 146 17.02 5.85 3.00
CA LEU A 146 15.73 6.49 2.74
C LEU A 146 14.56 5.50 2.91
N LEU A 147 14.71 4.29 2.38
CA LEU A 147 13.72 3.22 2.56
C LEU A 147 13.53 2.84 4.03
N ASN A 148 14.62 2.75 4.79
CA ASN A 148 14.54 2.48 6.24
C ASN A 148 13.77 3.57 6.98
N ARG A 149 13.99 4.85 6.64
CA ARG A 149 13.23 5.96 7.23
C ARG A 149 11.75 5.86 6.89
N LEU A 150 11.42 5.64 5.61
CA LEU A 150 10.04 5.45 5.19
C LEU A 150 9.35 4.29 5.93
N ALA A 151 10.04 3.15 6.05
CA ALA A 151 9.52 1.99 6.77
C ALA A 151 9.36 2.26 8.28
N THR A 152 10.28 3.00 8.90
CA THR A 152 10.21 3.34 10.33
C THR A 152 9.09 4.32 10.62
N ASP A 153 8.95 5.36 9.80
CA ASP A 153 8.04 6.47 10.05
C ASP A 153 6.60 6.15 9.60
N PHE A 154 6.44 5.28 8.58
CA PHE A 154 5.15 5.02 7.94
C PHE A 154 4.79 3.53 7.78
N GLY A 155 5.69 2.60 8.08
CA GLY A 155 5.53 1.17 7.78
C GLY A 155 4.60 0.39 8.73
N ASN A 156 3.96 1.04 9.70
CA ASN A 156 3.01 0.37 10.59
C ASN A 156 1.89 1.32 11.03
N ASN A 157 0.63 0.90 10.83
CA ASN A 157 -0.57 1.61 11.29
C ASN A 157 -0.64 1.74 12.83
N GLU A 158 0.21 1.03 13.57
CA GLU A 158 0.27 1.10 15.04
C GLU A 158 1.26 2.16 15.58
N THR A 159 2.28 2.52 14.79
CA THR A 159 3.29 3.52 15.21
C THR A 159 2.83 4.95 15.02
N LEU A 160 2.10 5.22 13.93
CA LEU A 160 1.55 6.55 13.65
C LEU A 160 0.61 7.04 14.79
N PRO A 161 -0.36 6.24 15.29
CA PRO A 161 -1.13 6.61 16.47
C PRO A 161 -0.27 6.90 17.70
N GLY A 162 0.79 6.12 17.94
CA GLY A 162 1.71 6.32 19.07
C GLY A 162 2.51 7.63 18.96
N ASN A 163 3.05 7.92 17.78
CA ASN A 163 3.81 9.13 17.50
C ASN A 163 2.91 10.38 17.57
N LEU A 164 1.71 10.32 16.99
CA LEU A 164 0.73 11.41 17.06
C LEU A 164 0.26 11.64 18.49
N ARG A 165 -0.03 10.57 19.24
CA ARG A 165 -0.40 10.68 20.67
C ARG A 165 0.69 11.34 21.50
N SER A 166 1.96 11.03 21.22
CA SER A 166 3.11 11.68 21.89
C SER A 166 3.20 13.17 21.57
N ALA A 167 2.67 13.60 20.43
CA ALA A 167 2.52 15.00 20.04
C ALA A 167 1.17 15.62 20.48
N GLY A 168 0.35 14.90 21.24
CA GLY A 168 -0.97 15.36 21.70
C GLY A 168 -2.07 15.30 20.63
N ILE A 169 -1.87 14.54 19.54
CA ILE A 169 -2.80 14.43 18.41
C ILE A 169 -3.46 13.04 18.42
N GLY A 170 -4.79 13.02 18.41
CA GLY A 170 -5.57 11.78 18.22
C GLY A 170 -5.48 11.28 16.76
N TYR A 171 -5.57 9.97 16.56
CA TYR A 171 -5.61 9.37 15.23
C TYR A 171 -6.70 8.30 15.16
N THR A 172 -7.60 8.47 14.19
CA THR A 172 -8.66 7.52 13.87
C THR A 172 -8.63 7.24 12.37
N HIS A 173 -8.46 5.97 11.99
CA HIS A 173 -8.48 5.57 10.58
C HIS A 173 -9.92 5.27 10.12
N MET A 174 -10.52 6.20 9.38
CA MET A 174 -11.89 6.08 8.86
C MET A 174 -11.90 5.60 7.40
N ALA A 175 -11.71 4.30 7.18
CA ALA A 175 -11.60 3.71 5.84
C ALA A 175 -12.80 4.01 4.92
N GLY A 176 -14.01 4.09 5.50
CA GLY A 176 -15.23 4.37 4.73
C GLY A 176 -15.27 5.77 4.12
N LEU A 177 -14.62 6.76 4.74
CA LEU A 177 -14.50 8.11 4.17
C LEU A 177 -13.32 8.26 3.18
N GLY A 178 -12.62 7.16 2.86
CA GLY A 178 -11.48 7.18 1.94
C GLY A 178 -11.50 6.04 0.92
N GLY A 179 -10.44 5.96 0.13
CA GLY A 179 -10.24 4.88 -0.84
C GLY A 179 -10.88 5.12 -2.21
N LEU A 180 -10.44 4.33 -3.20
CA LEU A 180 -10.95 4.38 -4.55
C LEU A 180 -12.38 3.79 -4.59
N ARG A 181 -13.27 4.44 -5.34
CA ARG A 181 -14.63 3.96 -5.62
C ARG A 181 -14.84 3.95 -7.14
N HIS A 182 -15.54 2.94 -7.63
CA HIS A 182 -15.83 2.80 -9.05
C HIS A 182 -17.17 3.46 -9.38
N ALA A 183 -17.18 4.27 -10.43
CA ALA A 183 -18.40 4.89 -10.93
C ALA A 183 -19.39 3.86 -11.46
N ARG A 184 -20.67 4.08 -11.18
CA ARG A 184 -21.77 3.30 -11.76
C ARG A 184 -22.03 3.75 -13.20
N LYS A 185 -22.53 2.85 -14.04
CA LYS A 185 -22.85 3.16 -15.45
C LYS A 185 -23.96 4.20 -15.58
N ASP A 186 -24.91 4.17 -14.64
CA ASP A 186 -26.08 5.02 -14.52
C ASP A 186 -25.89 6.13 -13.46
N SER A 187 -24.64 6.55 -13.24
CA SER A 187 -24.30 7.58 -12.26
C SER A 187 -25.13 8.87 -12.48
N PRO A 188 -25.80 9.40 -11.44
CA PRO A 188 -26.42 10.74 -11.52
C PRO A 188 -25.37 11.86 -11.50
N ASN A 189 -24.12 11.54 -11.15
CA ASN A 189 -23.05 12.49 -10.90
C ASN A 189 -22.25 12.81 -12.17
N MET A 190 -22.96 12.99 -13.29
CA MET A 190 -22.30 13.07 -14.59
C MET A 190 -21.45 14.33 -14.83
N GLY A 191 -21.61 15.37 -14.00
CA GLY A 191 -20.80 16.60 -14.04
C GLY A 191 -19.33 16.39 -13.69
N TRP A 192 -18.99 15.33 -12.95
CA TRP A 192 -17.59 14.97 -12.69
C TRP A 192 -16.96 14.27 -13.88
N HIS A 193 -16.14 14.95 -14.69
CA HIS A 193 -15.42 14.32 -15.80
C HIS A 193 -14.49 13.18 -15.35
N ASN A 194 -13.85 13.32 -14.18
CA ASN A 194 -12.97 12.31 -13.59
C ASN A 194 -13.78 11.13 -13.01
N SER A 195 -13.46 9.90 -13.42
CA SER A 195 -14.18 8.70 -13.02
C SER A 195 -14.06 8.36 -11.53
N SER A 196 -12.93 8.69 -10.88
CA SER A 196 -12.74 8.47 -9.45
C SER A 196 -13.60 9.41 -8.60
N PHE A 197 -13.72 10.69 -9.00
CA PHE A 197 -14.63 11.64 -8.36
C PHE A 197 -16.08 11.23 -8.53
N ARG A 198 -16.46 10.81 -9.74
CA ARG A 198 -17.80 10.28 -10.04
C ARG A 198 -18.12 9.06 -9.18
N GLY A 199 -17.20 8.12 -9.07
CA GLY A 199 -17.35 6.92 -8.24
C GLY A 199 -17.48 7.23 -6.76
N PHE A 200 -16.73 8.21 -6.25
CA PHE A 200 -16.88 8.64 -4.86
C PHE A 200 -18.23 9.35 -4.64
N ALA A 201 -18.66 10.21 -5.57
CA ALA A 201 -19.98 10.85 -5.52
C ALA A 201 -21.15 9.85 -5.59
N ASP A 202 -20.99 8.74 -6.32
CA ASP A 202 -21.95 7.63 -6.32
C ASP A 202 -21.99 6.92 -4.97
N TYR A 203 -20.82 6.69 -4.37
CA TYR A 203 -20.71 6.11 -3.03
C TYR A 203 -21.36 7.00 -1.95
N MET A 204 -21.31 8.33 -2.11
CA MET A 204 -22.00 9.26 -1.20
C MET A 204 -23.53 9.06 -1.13
N GLN A 205 -24.11 8.34 -2.10
CA GLN A 205 -25.54 8.03 -2.12
C GLN A 205 -25.89 6.72 -1.38
N THR A 206 -24.92 6.13 -0.66
CA THR A 206 -25.10 4.85 0.04
C THR A 206 -25.26 5.06 1.54
N GLU A 207 -25.98 4.13 2.19
CA GLU A 207 -26.10 4.08 3.65
C GLU A 207 -24.74 3.91 4.34
N GLU A 208 -23.80 3.23 3.68
CA GLU A 208 -22.45 3.04 4.20
C GLU A 208 -21.70 4.37 4.32
N PHE A 209 -21.77 5.23 3.29
CA PHE A 209 -21.18 6.56 3.36
C PHE A 209 -21.84 7.39 4.47
N GLU A 210 -23.17 7.37 4.55
CA GLU A 210 -23.91 8.13 5.56
C GLU A 210 -23.47 7.77 6.98
N LYS A 211 -23.41 6.47 7.28
CA LYS A 211 -22.95 5.97 8.59
C LYS A 211 -21.54 6.46 8.94
N ASN A 212 -20.62 6.41 7.97
CA ASN A 212 -19.24 6.88 8.19
C ASN A 212 -19.17 8.40 8.36
N LEU A 213 -20.03 9.15 7.67
CA LEU A 213 -20.13 10.59 7.80
C LEU A 213 -20.70 10.99 9.17
N GLU A 214 -21.74 10.30 9.64
CA GLU A 214 -22.32 10.49 10.98
C GLU A 214 -21.29 10.23 12.08
N GLU A 215 -20.49 9.17 11.97
CA GLU A 215 -19.40 8.90 12.92
C GLU A 215 -18.38 10.05 12.97
N LEU A 216 -18.03 10.62 11.81
CA LEU A 216 -17.14 11.78 11.74
C LEU A 216 -17.77 13.01 12.40
N ILE A 217 -19.06 13.25 12.16
CA ILE A 217 -19.81 14.37 12.74
C ILE A 217 -19.83 14.26 14.26
N HIS A 218 -20.13 13.08 14.80
CA HIS A 218 -20.09 12.83 16.24
C HIS A 218 -18.71 13.08 16.85
N LEU A 219 -17.62 12.68 16.17
CA LEU A 219 -16.27 13.01 16.62
C LEU A 219 -16.05 14.54 16.65
N ALA A 220 -16.52 15.26 15.63
CA ALA A 220 -16.39 16.71 15.52
C ALA A 220 -17.21 17.50 16.56
N GLU A 221 -18.19 16.88 17.24
CA GLU A 221 -18.94 17.52 18.35
C GLU A 221 -18.07 17.73 19.60
N SER A 222 -17.02 16.91 19.77
CA SER A 222 -16.18 16.91 20.98
C SER A 222 -14.70 17.20 20.71
N GLU A 223 -14.25 17.04 19.47
CA GLU A 223 -12.84 17.17 19.10
C GLU A 223 -12.64 18.14 17.91
N GLN A 224 -11.45 18.75 17.85
CA GLN A 224 -11.04 19.50 16.66
C GLN A 224 -10.47 18.52 15.62
N ILE A 225 -11.25 18.24 14.59
CA ILE A 225 -10.91 17.23 13.59
C ILE A 225 -10.18 17.84 12.38
N ALA A 226 -9.09 17.19 11.97
CA ALA A 226 -8.43 17.44 10.69
C ALA A 226 -8.53 16.20 9.79
N LEU A 227 -9.29 16.31 8.69
CA LEU A 227 -9.39 15.25 7.68
C LEU A 227 -8.18 15.26 6.75
N MET A 228 -7.39 14.18 6.74
CA MET A 228 -6.18 14.05 5.93
C MET A 228 -6.38 13.13 4.71
N CYS A 229 -5.69 13.45 3.62
CA CYS A 229 -5.55 12.62 2.42
C CYS A 229 -4.13 12.81 1.87
N ALA A 230 -3.67 11.92 0.98
CA ALA A 230 -2.36 12.01 0.35
C ALA A 230 -2.18 13.24 -0.58
N GLU A 231 -3.26 13.79 -1.12
CA GLU A 231 -3.23 14.98 -1.99
C GLU A 231 -3.28 16.26 -1.16
N ALA A 232 -2.40 17.22 -1.47
CA ALA A 232 -2.29 18.49 -0.75
C ALA A 232 -3.43 19.45 -1.09
N LEU A 233 -3.91 19.44 -2.34
CA LEU A 233 -4.93 20.36 -2.83
C LEU A 233 -6.35 19.77 -2.64
N PRO A 234 -7.24 20.40 -1.85
CA PRO A 234 -8.53 19.81 -1.51
C PRO A 234 -9.43 19.57 -2.73
N TRP A 235 -9.42 20.46 -3.73
CA TRP A 235 -10.19 20.33 -4.98
C TRP A 235 -9.67 19.25 -5.94
N ARG A 236 -8.54 18.60 -5.62
CA ARG A 236 -7.98 17.48 -6.40
C ARG A 236 -8.17 16.13 -5.72
N CYS A 237 -8.89 16.09 -4.60
CA CYS A 237 -9.15 14.85 -3.86
C CYS A 237 -10.60 14.73 -3.40
N HIS A 238 -10.96 13.54 -2.94
CA HIS A 238 -12.30 13.23 -2.43
C HIS A 238 -12.71 14.06 -1.19
N ARG A 239 -11.75 14.67 -0.47
CA ARG A 239 -12.07 15.50 0.70
C ARG A 239 -12.92 16.72 0.34
N SER A 240 -12.88 17.22 -0.90
CA SER A 240 -13.82 18.27 -1.31
C SER A 240 -15.27 17.78 -1.31
N LEU A 241 -15.51 16.52 -1.68
CA LEU A 241 -16.84 15.91 -1.72
C LEU A 241 -17.37 15.61 -0.31
N ILE A 242 -16.49 15.20 0.61
CA ILE A 242 -16.85 15.09 2.03
C ILE A 242 -17.16 16.48 2.59
N ALA A 243 -16.35 17.48 2.24
CA ALA A 243 -16.61 18.87 2.65
C ALA A 243 -17.94 19.40 2.12
N ASP A 244 -18.33 19.05 0.89
CA ASP A 244 -19.66 19.37 0.35
C ASP A 244 -20.78 18.72 1.20
N ALA A 245 -20.62 17.44 1.58
CA ALA A 245 -21.61 16.73 2.41
C ALA A 245 -21.73 17.30 3.83
N LEU A 246 -20.61 17.72 4.43
CA LEU A 246 -20.57 18.43 5.71
C LEU A 246 -21.20 19.83 5.59
N TRP A 247 -20.90 20.54 4.51
CA TRP A 247 -21.46 21.86 4.23
C TRP A 247 -22.99 21.81 4.10
N VAL A 248 -23.53 20.80 3.41
CA VAL A 248 -24.98 20.56 3.30
C VAL A 248 -25.65 20.31 4.66
N ARG A 249 -24.88 19.82 5.65
CA ARG A 249 -25.31 19.61 7.04
C ARG A 249 -25.02 20.81 7.95
N ASP A 250 -24.69 21.96 7.39
CA ASP A 250 -24.34 23.20 8.11
C ASP A 250 -23.10 23.07 9.02
N ILE A 251 -22.20 22.15 8.69
CA ILE A 251 -20.95 21.96 9.42
C ILE A 251 -19.85 22.77 8.75
N ARG A 252 -19.24 23.68 9.51
CA ARG A 252 -18.15 24.53 9.02
C ARG A 252 -16.91 23.70 8.70
N VAL A 253 -16.50 23.74 7.44
CA VAL A 253 -15.24 23.15 6.97
C VAL A 253 -14.28 24.24 6.53
N GLU A 254 -13.01 24.11 6.92
CA GLU A 254 -11.92 24.97 6.45
C GLU A 254 -10.82 24.13 5.80
N HIS A 255 -10.29 24.61 4.68
CA HIS A 255 -9.15 24.00 3.99
C HIS A 255 -7.85 24.55 4.53
N ILE A 256 -7.04 23.70 5.16
CA ILE A 256 -5.69 24.04 5.62
C ILE A 256 -4.73 23.93 4.42
N MET A 257 -4.26 25.06 3.92
CA MET A 257 -3.43 25.12 2.69
C MET A 257 -1.93 25.26 2.99
N SER A 258 -1.60 25.83 4.15
CA SER A 258 -0.23 25.96 4.66
C SER A 258 -0.27 26.25 6.15
N MET A 259 0.90 26.35 6.79
CA MET A 259 1.01 26.67 8.21
C MET A 259 0.25 27.94 8.64
N ASN A 260 0.13 28.93 7.73
CA ASN A 260 -0.47 30.23 8.03
C ASN A 260 -1.71 30.55 7.18
N ARG A 261 -2.23 29.59 6.40
CA ARG A 261 -3.34 29.85 5.48
C ARG A 261 -4.43 28.79 5.59
N ARG A 262 -5.63 29.27 5.91
CA ARG A 262 -6.88 28.51 5.85
C ARG A 262 -7.93 29.27 5.04
N SER A 263 -8.84 28.55 4.39
CA SER A 263 -9.97 29.14 3.67
C SER A 263 -11.26 28.35 3.92
N PRO A 264 -12.40 29.00 4.17
CA PRO A 264 -13.68 28.31 4.27
C PRO A 264 -13.98 27.48 3.02
N HIS A 265 -14.59 26.32 3.20
CA HIS A 265 -15.11 25.54 2.09
C HIS A 265 -16.30 26.27 1.44
N THR A 266 -16.41 26.14 0.13
CA THR A 266 -17.54 26.61 -0.67
C THR A 266 -18.05 25.42 -1.46
N LEU A 267 -19.37 25.25 -1.47
CA LEU A 267 -20.04 24.19 -2.18
C LEU A 267 -19.57 24.12 -3.64
N THR A 268 -19.30 22.91 -4.12
CA THR A 268 -18.98 22.66 -5.53
C THR A 268 -20.06 23.31 -6.44
N PRO A 269 -19.69 24.19 -7.40
CA PRO A 269 -20.66 25.06 -8.10
C PRO A 269 -21.83 24.35 -8.81
N PHE A 270 -21.59 23.15 -9.34
CA PHE A 270 -22.60 22.33 -10.03
C PHE A 270 -23.24 21.26 -9.14
N GLY A 271 -22.97 21.31 -7.83
CA GLY A 271 -23.60 20.46 -6.84
C GLY A 271 -25.08 20.82 -6.65
N GLN A 272 -25.96 19.83 -6.68
CA GLN A 272 -27.38 19.97 -6.41
C GLN A 272 -27.74 19.30 -5.09
N VAL A 273 -28.28 20.10 -4.17
CA VAL A 273 -28.65 19.68 -2.82
C VAL A 273 -30.13 19.30 -2.79
N ASN A 274 -30.43 18.14 -2.19
CA ASN A 274 -31.79 17.69 -1.90
C ASN A 274 -31.85 17.15 -0.47
N GLY A 275 -32.39 17.94 0.46
CA GLY A 275 -32.31 17.65 1.89
C GLY A 275 -30.84 17.58 2.33
N LEU A 276 -30.43 16.45 2.91
CA LEU A 276 -29.04 16.20 3.33
C LEU A 276 -28.17 15.53 2.26
N SER A 277 -28.75 15.21 1.11
CA SER A 277 -28.05 14.58 0.00
C SER A 277 -27.54 15.62 -0.99
N ILE A 278 -26.40 15.33 -1.63
CA ILE A 278 -25.84 16.14 -2.72
C ILE A 278 -25.53 15.24 -3.91
N THR A 279 -25.88 15.71 -5.11
CA THR A 279 -25.53 15.08 -6.38
C THR A 279 -24.85 16.08 -7.31
N TYR A 280 -24.16 15.59 -8.33
CA TYR A 280 -23.36 16.42 -9.23
C TYR A 280 -23.75 16.18 -10.70
N PRO A 281 -24.97 16.55 -11.11
CA PRO A 281 -25.42 16.38 -12.48
C PRO A 281 -24.60 17.25 -13.46
N PRO A 282 -24.64 16.93 -14.76
CA PRO A 282 -23.94 17.73 -15.76
C PRO A 282 -24.61 19.11 -15.88
N ASP A 283 -23.79 20.15 -16.09
CA ASP A 283 -24.26 21.51 -16.26
C ASP A 283 -25.36 21.61 -17.34
N ALA A 284 -26.41 22.38 -17.04
CA ALA A 284 -27.52 22.57 -17.96
C ALA A 284 -27.08 23.22 -19.29
N GLU A 285 -25.98 23.98 -19.29
CA GLU A 285 -25.41 24.60 -20.50
C GLU A 285 -24.71 23.60 -21.42
N SER A 286 -24.13 22.52 -20.90
CA SER A 286 -23.47 21.48 -21.71
C SER A 286 -24.47 20.63 -22.51
N LYS A 287 -25.75 20.60 -22.11
CA LYS A 287 -26.81 19.87 -22.83
C LYS A 287 -27.20 20.54 -24.16
N ASN A 288 -26.95 21.83 -24.34
CA ASN A 288 -27.35 22.55 -25.56
C ASN A 288 -26.35 22.41 -26.72
N GLN A 289 -25.10 22.00 -26.49
CA GLN A 289 -24.13 21.75 -27.58
C GLN A 289 -24.24 20.35 -28.21
N LEU A 290 -24.82 19.38 -27.49
CA LEU A 290 -25.01 18.00 -27.97
C LEU A 290 -26.31 17.78 -28.76
N LYS A 291 -27.18 18.80 -28.86
CA LYS A 291 -28.43 18.76 -29.66
C LYS A 291 -28.32 19.49 -31.01
N SER A 292 -27.13 19.99 -31.35
CA SER A 292 -26.90 20.78 -32.57
C SER A 292 -25.89 20.13 -33.53
N ILE A 293 -25.79 18.79 -33.53
CA ILE A 293 -25.11 18.01 -34.58
C ILE A 293 -26.12 17.04 -35.19
#